data_AF-A0A1A9CMG9-F1
#
_entry.id   AF-A0A1A9CMG9-F1
#
_cell.length_a   1.000
_cell.length_b   1.000
_cell.length_c   1.000
_cell.angle_alpha   90.00
_cell.angle_beta   90.00
_cell.angle_gamma   90.00
#
_symmetry.space_group_name_H-M   'P 1'
#
loop_
_entity.id
_entity.type
_entity.pdbx_description
1 polymer ?
#
loop_
_entity_poly.entity_id
_entity_poly.type
_entity_poly.pdbx_seq_one_letter_code
_entity_poly.pdbx_strand_id
1 'polypeptide(L)'
;MYAPIRMPGPLFDEIAAGGGSPEAVAFLVRGERTRRLLLLRELLDRLDADPGILGPLGAQPVWPALEAAAARAPRQVDGLLLSPQVGSWLAHTLRRLHGTASGPPLWADAGQLAAVAAAAAVHAGTEARLLLPARGTAVSLPALGMVRLPGPDDEGFHTVRAGIRAGRLTVEGPHGPAVAVRPLDEPESPHWLPVRRLETGPGLRTVQLDDLDPYRDLDEPIAPGRLGPDELRAWQRLFGDAVALLGRSGGSAPGGLRPEDISRIVPWQDKDGPAGLPVPSSGLSASTGDAFASMVIARPPDPLSLAETLVHEFQHSKLGALLHLFVLIEGDDRAELHYAPWRADPRHLPGLLHGAYAFVGVTGFWRARAREADAGTRERAEFLFALRRSQTRMVLRTLATRARLTVAGRRLVTGLSGTVDGWLRDPVDPVTRARAGAAAVSHRVEWRLRNLRCGDGERDRLAEAWRSGTAPPRGGQPLVVPGVSGYWHDDRGALYLAGTPDAGAGPSADASLVAGDAAGARTAYTALLRVPGPPDRHALAGWMLAHAALYPPDRRLLARPERLAALLETVPPARWTEAARWLAGADAGPASSPGSG
;
A
#
# COMPACT_ATOMS: atom_id res chain seq x y z
N MET A 1 23.24 28.65 9.63
CA MET A 1 21.76 28.70 9.51
C MET A 1 21.41 28.28 8.09
N TYR A 2 20.88 27.06 7.91
CA TYR A 2 20.49 26.58 6.58
C TYR A 2 19.22 27.32 6.13
N ALA A 3 19.19 27.81 4.89
CA ALA A 3 17.99 28.41 4.34
C ALA A 3 16.85 27.37 4.32
N PRO A 4 15.61 27.75 4.69
CA PRO A 4 14.49 26.84 4.69
C PRO A 4 14.26 26.27 3.28
N ILE A 5 14.05 24.95 3.20
CA ILE A 5 13.73 24.30 1.93
C ILE A 5 12.38 24.81 1.41
N ARG A 6 12.33 25.27 0.16
CA ARG A 6 11.11 25.78 -0.48
C ARG A 6 10.90 25.03 -1.79
N MET A 7 9.77 24.33 -1.89
CA MET A 7 9.39 23.65 -3.12
C MET A 7 8.91 24.67 -4.17
N PRO A 8 9.49 24.69 -5.37
CA PRO A 8 8.95 25.46 -6.48
C PRO A 8 7.49 25.08 -6.75
N GLY A 9 6.64 26.09 -6.97
CA GLY A 9 5.23 25.89 -7.26
C GLY A 9 4.96 24.89 -8.40
N PRO A 10 5.66 24.99 -9.55
CA PRO A 10 5.46 24.05 -10.66
C PRO A 10 5.79 22.59 -10.32
N LEU A 11 6.84 22.34 -9.53
CA LEU A 11 7.16 20.96 -9.09
C LEU A 11 6.08 20.42 -8.16
N PHE A 12 5.51 21.27 -7.28
CA PHE A 12 4.38 20.86 -6.45
C PHE A 12 3.16 20.51 -7.31
N ASP A 13 2.85 21.33 -8.32
CA ASP A 13 1.70 21.09 -9.21
C ASP A 13 1.85 19.79 -10.01
N GLU A 14 3.07 19.46 -10.43
CA GLU A 14 3.35 18.21 -11.12
C GLU A 14 3.09 16.98 -10.22
N ILE A 15 3.59 17.01 -8.98
CA ILE A 15 3.32 15.98 -7.97
C ILE A 15 1.83 15.95 -7.65
N ALA A 16 1.17 17.11 -7.56
CA ALA A 16 -0.27 17.22 -7.36
C ALA A 16 -1.09 16.70 -8.54
N ALA A 17 -0.54 16.62 -9.75
CA ALA A 17 -1.19 15.97 -10.87
C ALA A 17 -1.01 14.43 -10.85
N GLY A 18 -0.21 13.89 -9.93
CA GLY A 18 0.19 12.48 -9.86
C GLY A 18 1.43 12.12 -10.69
N GLY A 19 2.05 13.12 -11.33
CA GLY A 19 3.27 12.99 -12.15
C GLY A 19 4.54 12.89 -11.30
N GLY A 20 5.70 13.05 -11.93
CA GLY A 20 6.98 12.89 -11.23
C GLY A 20 8.19 12.93 -12.16
N SER A 21 8.50 14.11 -12.69
CA SER A 21 9.68 14.38 -13.48
C SER A 21 10.96 14.08 -12.70
N PRO A 22 12.09 13.88 -13.41
CA PRO A 22 13.41 13.82 -12.79
C PRO A 22 13.65 14.94 -11.77
N GLU A 23 13.25 16.16 -12.11
CA GLU A 23 13.43 17.33 -11.25
C GLU A 23 12.54 17.29 -10.00
N ALA A 24 11.26 16.94 -10.15
CA ALA A 24 10.34 16.83 -9.04
C ALA A 24 10.74 15.72 -8.05
N VAL A 25 11.14 14.54 -8.56
CA VAL A 25 11.64 13.43 -7.74
C VAL A 25 12.95 13.82 -7.06
N ALA A 26 13.89 14.47 -7.77
CA ALA A 26 15.13 14.94 -7.16
C ALA A 26 14.89 15.97 -6.05
N PHE A 27 13.86 16.82 -6.17
CA PHE A 27 13.46 17.72 -5.10
C PHE A 27 12.97 16.96 -3.86
N LEU A 28 12.14 15.93 -4.04
CA LEU A 28 11.70 15.07 -2.93
C LEU A 28 12.91 14.40 -2.27
N VAL A 29 13.84 13.84 -3.05
CA VAL A 29 15.09 13.24 -2.53
C VAL A 29 15.92 14.25 -1.72
N ARG A 30 15.97 15.52 -2.14
CA ARG A 30 16.64 16.59 -1.38
C ARG A 30 15.92 16.88 -0.05
N GLY A 31 14.59 16.90 -0.04
CA GLY A 31 13.79 17.01 1.18
C GLY A 31 14.06 15.86 2.13
N GLU A 32 14.05 14.64 1.59
CA GLU A 32 14.38 13.41 2.30
C GLU A 32 15.79 13.50 2.90
N ARG A 33 16.82 13.90 2.15
CA ARG A 33 18.19 14.12 2.66
C ARG A 33 18.21 15.07 3.85
N THR A 34 17.52 16.19 3.74
CA THR A 34 17.44 17.20 4.82
C THR A 34 16.82 16.60 6.07
N ARG A 35 15.73 15.83 5.92
CA ARG A 35 15.10 15.09 7.02
C ARG A 35 16.07 14.08 7.66
N ARG A 36 16.84 13.30 6.88
CA ARG A 36 17.81 12.32 7.45
C ARG A 36 18.83 13.02 8.33
N LEU A 37 19.36 14.15 7.88
CA LEU A 37 20.34 14.91 8.66
C LEU A 37 19.75 15.47 9.97
N LEU A 38 18.49 15.91 9.95
CA LEU A 38 17.79 16.36 11.17
C LEU A 38 17.54 15.20 12.14
N LEU A 39 17.10 14.04 11.65
CA LEU A 39 16.91 12.85 12.49
C LEU A 39 18.23 12.31 13.05
N LEU A 40 19.29 12.30 12.24
CA LEU A 40 20.63 11.92 12.68
C LEU A 40 21.13 12.89 13.75
N ARG A 41 20.95 14.20 13.55
CA ARG A 41 21.30 15.21 14.56
C ARG A 41 20.57 14.98 15.87
N GLU A 42 19.27 14.75 15.81
CA GLU A 42 18.43 14.47 16.98
C GLU A 42 18.85 13.18 17.71
N LEU A 43 19.26 12.15 16.97
CA LEU A 43 19.82 10.94 17.56
C LEU A 43 21.15 11.25 18.27
N LEU A 44 22.05 11.98 17.62
CA LEU A 44 23.35 12.37 18.19
C LEU A 44 23.19 13.20 19.47
N ASP A 45 22.32 14.21 19.47
CA ASP A 45 22.07 15.03 20.65
C ASP A 45 21.57 14.18 21.84
N ARG A 46 20.79 13.11 21.59
CA ARG A 46 20.40 12.15 22.63
C ARG A 46 21.56 11.27 23.12
N LEU A 47 22.40 10.79 22.21
CA LEU A 47 23.55 9.97 22.58
C LEU A 47 24.61 10.78 23.35
N ASP A 48 24.75 12.07 23.05
CA ASP A 48 25.61 12.98 23.81
C ASP A 48 25.05 13.26 25.22
N ALA A 49 23.72 13.40 25.34
CA ALA A 49 23.05 13.61 26.62
C ALA A 49 23.07 12.36 27.52
N ASP A 50 22.97 11.16 26.93
CA ASP A 50 23.08 9.89 27.63
C ASP A 50 23.96 8.88 26.86
N PRO A 51 25.29 8.94 27.08
CA PRO A 51 26.24 8.01 26.45
C PRO A 51 26.01 6.55 26.84
N GLY A 52 25.28 6.30 27.94
CA GLY A 52 24.94 4.95 28.41
C GLY A 52 24.07 4.18 27.43
N ILE A 53 23.34 4.88 26.54
CA ILE A 53 22.51 4.28 25.49
C ILE A 53 23.32 3.33 24.59
N LEU A 54 24.57 3.67 24.26
CA LEU A 54 25.42 2.84 23.40
C LEU A 54 26.02 1.63 24.12
N GLY A 55 25.87 1.55 25.45
CA GLY A 55 26.38 0.47 26.29
C GLY A 55 27.82 0.09 25.92
N PRO A 56 28.06 -1.14 25.42
CA PRO A 56 29.39 -1.65 25.16
C PRO A 56 30.10 -1.08 23.93
N LEU A 57 29.39 -0.37 23.03
CA LEU A 57 29.96 0.07 21.74
C LEU A 57 30.80 1.36 21.87
N GLY A 58 30.35 2.31 22.70
CA GLY A 58 30.96 3.63 22.87
C GLY A 58 30.87 4.53 21.62
N ALA A 59 30.61 5.84 21.81
CA ALA A 59 30.43 6.78 20.69
C ALA A 59 31.76 7.27 20.06
N GLN A 60 32.83 7.30 20.86
CA GLN A 60 34.09 7.99 20.59
C GLN A 60 34.65 7.80 19.15
N PRO A 61 34.78 6.57 18.61
CA PRO A 61 35.37 6.38 17.29
C PRO A 61 34.38 6.53 16.13
N VAL A 62 33.06 6.52 16.40
CA VAL A 62 32.02 6.44 15.37
C VAL A 62 31.92 7.73 14.57
N TRP A 63 31.88 8.87 15.26
CA TRP A 63 31.69 10.16 14.62
C TRP A 63 32.89 10.59 13.76
N PRO A 64 34.16 10.55 14.24
CA PRO A 64 35.32 10.87 13.41
C PRO A 64 35.43 9.97 12.17
N ALA A 65 35.03 8.70 12.27
CA ALA A 65 35.03 7.80 11.11
C ALA A 65 34.02 8.23 10.04
N LEU A 66 32.80 8.61 10.45
CA LEU A 66 31.77 9.10 9.53
C LEU A 66 32.16 10.46 8.92
N GLU A 67 32.70 11.39 9.70
CA GLU A 67 33.20 12.69 9.22
C GLU A 67 34.33 12.51 8.21
N ALA A 68 35.33 11.68 8.52
CA ALA A 68 36.44 11.40 7.61
C ALA A 68 35.95 10.78 6.29
N ALA A 69 35.01 9.85 6.35
CA ALA A 69 34.39 9.26 5.17
C ALA A 69 33.61 10.30 4.35
N ALA A 70 32.82 11.15 5.01
CA ALA A 70 32.03 12.20 4.36
C ALA A 70 32.92 13.26 3.70
N ALA A 71 34.05 13.62 4.32
CA ALA A 71 35.02 14.54 3.75
C ALA A 71 35.73 13.95 2.52
N ARG A 72 36.06 12.65 2.55
CA ARG A 72 36.76 11.96 1.46
C ARG A 72 35.86 11.60 0.28
N ALA A 73 34.63 11.17 0.55
CA ALA A 73 33.70 10.62 -0.44
C ALA A 73 32.25 11.10 -0.19
N PRO A 74 31.98 12.42 -0.29
CA PRO A 74 30.70 13.01 0.12
C PRO A 74 29.50 12.44 -0.64
N ARG A 75 29.64 12.15 -1.94
CA ARG A 75 28.54 11.60 -2.76
C ARG A 75 28.16 10.19 -2.33
N GLN A 76 29.13 9.36 -1.99
CA GLN A 76 28.91 7.99 -1.56
C GLN A 76 28.28 7.94 -0.17
N VAL A 77 28.76 8.78 0.75
CA VAL A 77 28.17 8.89 2.11
C VAL A 77 26.76 9.47 2.06
N ASP A 78 26.50 10.48 1.22
CA ASP A 78 25.15 10.99 0.99
C ASP A 78 24.22 9.89 0.44
N GLY A 79 24.71 9.07 -0.50
CA GLY A 79 23.97 7.92 -1.02
C GLY A 79 23.66 6.86 0.04
N LEU A 80 24.61 6.58 0.94
CA LEU A 80 24.42 5.67 2.07
C LEU A 80 23.37 6.21 3.06
N LEU A 81 23.47 7.48 3.45
CA LEU A 81 22.50 8.11 4.35
C LEU A 81 21.09 8.15 3.74
N LEU A 82 20.99 8.28 2.43
CA LEU A 82 19.74 8.19 1.69
C LEU A 82 19.25 6.75 1.45
N SER A 83 20.02 5.73 1.83
CA SER A 83 19.55 4.35 1.76
C SER A 83 18.27 4.20 2.59
N PRO A 84 17.21 3.56 2.08
CA PRO A 84 15.92 3.51 2.77
C PRO A 84 16.00 2.94 4.19
N GLN A 85 16.89 1.97 4.43
CA GLN A 85 17.10 1.27 5.70
C GLN A 85 17.69 2.19 6.75
N VAL A 86 18.58 3.11 6.34
CA VAL A 86 19.12 4.11 7.26
C VAL A 86 17.99 5.04 7.71
N GLY A 87 17.05 5.37 6.81
CA GLY A 87 15.83 6.09 7.15
C GLY A 87 14.92 5.34 8.12
N SER A 88 14.59 4.07 7.81
CA SER A 88 13.80 3.18 8.69
C SER A 88 14.43 3.03 10.07
N TRP A 89 15.73 2.72 10.11
CA TRP A 89 16.50 2.57 11.33
C TRP A 89 16.46 3.85 12.19
N LEU A 90 16.85 5.00 11.63
CA LEU A 90 16.86 6.27 12.37
C LEU A 90 15.48 6.58 12.97
N ALA A 91 14.43 6.42 12.18
CA ALA A 91 13.08 6.70 12.65
C ALA A 91 12.61 5.69 13.71
N HIS A 92 12.92 4.40 13.55
CA HIS A 92 12.64 3.36 14.53
C HIS A 92 13.38 3.62 15.85
N THR A 93 14.70 3.85 15.82
CA THR A 93 15.50 4.13 17.02
C THR A 93 15.02 5.39 17.74
N LEU A 94 14.66 6.45 17.02
CA LEU A 94 14.08 7.64 17.65
C LEU A 94 12.71 7.34 18.28
N ARG A 95 11.82 6.58 17.62
CA ARG A 95 10.54 6.14 18.23
C ARG A 95 10.77 5.37 19.53
N ARG A 96 11.78 4.48 19.56
CA ARG A 96 12.17 3.74 20.77
C ARG A 96 12.68 4.65 21.87
N LEU A 97 13.53 5.63 21.56
CA LEU A 97 14.02 6.64 22.51
C LEU A 97 12.89 7.54 23.04
N HIS A 98 11.79 7.68 22.30
CA HIS A 98 10.56 8.36 22.73
C HIS A 98 9.53 7.42 23.39
N GLY A 99 9.84 6.14 23.58
CA GLY A 99 8.95 5.16 24.22
C GLY A 99 7.71 4.77 23.40
N THR A 100 7.76 4.96 22.08
CA THR A 100 6.63 4.70 21.15
C THR A 100 6.85 3.47 20.26
N ALA A 101 7.93 2.74 20.47
CA ALA A 101 8.23 1.48 19.79
C ALA A 101 9.00 0.51 20.70
N SER A 102 8.81 -0.79 20.47
CA SER A 102 9.60 -1.89 21.03
C SER A 102 10.69 -2.34 20.05
N GLY A 103 11.55 -3.26 20.49
CA GLY A 103 12.62 -3.78 19.65
C GLY A 103 13.71 -4.52 20.45
N PRO A 104 14.85 -4.83 19.81
CA PRO A 104 16.00 -5.53 20.42
C PRO A 104 16.64 -4.70 21.56
N PRO A 105 17.77 -5.10 22.18
CA PRO A 105 18.46 -4.22 23.13
C PRO A 105 18.73 -2.83 22.53
N LEU A 106 18.41 -1.76 23.26
CA LEU A 106 18.49 -0.39 22.74
C LEU A 106 19.89 0.00 22.25
N TRP A 107 20.93 -0.52 22.92
CA TRP A 107 22.33 -0.31 22.52
C TRP A 107 22.65 -0.90 21.14
N ALA A 108 21.98 -1.98 20.73
CA ALA A 108 22.19 -2.58 19.41
C ALA A 108 21.56 -1.72 18.32
N ASP A 109 20.34 -1.21 18.56
CA ASP A 109 19.67 -0.28 17.65
C ASP A 109 20.43 1.04 17.53
N ALA A 110 20.76 1.69 18.65
CA ALA A 110 21.57 2.91 18.61
C ALA A 110 22.95 2.65 18.00
N GLY A 111 23.50 1.46 18.26
CA GLY A 111 24.77 0.95 17.77
C GLY A 111 24.87 0.77 16.26
N GLN A 112 23.74 0.67 15.56
CA GLN A 112 23.72 0.61 14.10
C GLN A 112 24.34 1.86 13.46
N LEU A 113 24.45 2.99 14.20
CA LEU A 113 25.25 4.14 13.79
C LEU A 113 26.71 3.77 13.50
N ALA A 114 27.30 2.85 14.27
CA ALA A 114 28.65 2.34 14.03
C ALA A 114 28.72 1.49 12.76
N ALA A 115 27.68 0.72 12.44
CA ALA A 115 27.59 -0.02 11.18
C ALA A 115 27.46 0.92 9.97
N VAL A 116 26.70 2.02 10.10
CA VAL A 116 26.64 3.09 9.10
C VAL A 116 28.02 3.74 8.91
N ALA A 117 28.73 4.05 10.00
CA ALA A 117 30.09 4.61 9.92
C ALA A 117 31.09 3.63 9.27
N ALA A 118 30.98 2.33 9.56
CA ALA A 118 31.79 1.29 8.92
C ALA A 118 31.51 1.20 7.42
N ALA A 119 30.24 1.19 7.01
CA ALA A 119 29.84 1.19 5.60
C ALA A 119 30.33 2.47 4.88
N ALA A 120 30.24 3.63 5.54
CA ALA A 120 30.77 4.89 5.02
C ALA A 120 32.29 4.82 4.81
N ALA A 121 33.04 4.28 5.78
CA ALA A 121 34.48 4.10 5.67
C ALA A 121 34.88 3.14 4.54
N VAL A 122 34.12 2.06 4.34
CA VAL A 122 34.30 1.13 3.21
C VAL A 122 34.10 1.85 1.88
N HIS A 123 33.00 2.62 1.73
CA HIS A 123 32.73 3.41 0.53
C HIS A 123 33.79 4.49 0.25
N ALA A 124 34.32 5.12 1.30
CA ALA A 124 35.31 6.18 1.20
C ALA A 124 36.76 5.67 1.09
N GLY A 125 37.00 4.40 1.39
CA GLY A 125 38.33 3.81 1.51
C GLY A 125 39.14 4.34 2.70
N THR A 126 38.50 4.99 3.68
CA THR A 126 39.16 5.56 4.87
C THR A 126 39.48 4.46 5.89
N GLU A 127 40.39 4.76 6.82
CA GLU A 127 40.72 3.86 7.91
C GLU A 127 39.82 4.09 9.12
N ALA A 128 39.29 3.02 9.70
CA ALA A 128 38.47 3.08 10.90
C ALA A 128 38.62 1.80 11.74
N ARG A 129 38.50 1.95 13.06
CA ARG A 129 38.41 0.84 14.03
C ARG A 129 37.18 1.07 14.89
N LEU A 130 36.20 0.18 14.79
CA LEU A 130 34.88 0.35 15.37
C LEU A 130 34.47 -0.92 16.11
N LEU A 131 33.60 -0.77 17.11
CA LEU A 131 32.79 -1.90 17.60
C LEU A 131 31.46 -1.86 16.87
N LEU A 132 31.02 -3.02 16.37
CA LEU A 132 29.74 -3.16 15.67
C LEU A 132 28.79 -4.06 16.46
N PRO A 133 27.46 -3.80 16.41
CA PRO A 133 26.49 -4.75 16.90
C PRO A 133 26.44 -5.98 15.97
N ALA A 134 26.36 -7.16 16.59
CA ALA A 134 26.14 -8.44 15.94
C ALA A 134 24.92 -9.13 16.56
N ARG A 135 24.17 -9.90 15.77
CA ARG A 135 23.11 -10.80 16.23
C ARG A 135 23.45 -12.21 15.80
N GLY A 136 23.71 -13.10 16.76
CA GLY A 136 24.23 -14.44 16.44
C GLY A 136 25.49 -14.35 15.59
N THR A 137 25.51 -15.07 14.47
CA THR A 137 26.64 -15.01 13.53
C THR A 137 26.62 -13.79 12.59
N ALA A 138 25.58 -12.97 12.62
CA ALA A 138 25.32 -11.95 11.61
C ALA A 138 25.81 -10.55 12.04
N VAL A 139 26.58 -9.91 11.16
CA VAL A 139 26.96 -8.49 11.26
C VAL A 139 26.47 -7.78 10.01
N SER A 140 25.45 -6.93 10.16
CA SER A 140 24.83 -6.22 9.04
C SER A 140 25.58 -4.92 8.72
N LEU A 141 25.77 -4.64 7.43
CA LEU A 141 26.31 -3.38 6.91
C LEU A 141 25.26 -2.75 5.99
N PRO A 142 24.66 -1.61 6.40
CA PRO A 142 23.64 -0.93 5.61
C PRO A 142 24.07 -0.73 4.16
N ALA A 143 23.16 -1.03 3.23
CA ALA A 143 23.34 -0.94 1.78
C ALA A 143 24.42 -1.83 1.12
N LEU A 144 25.23 -2.55 1.91
CA LEU A 144 26.34 -3.37 1.41
C LEU A 144 26.05 -4.86 1.49
N GLY A 145 25.65 -5.37 2.66
CA GLY A 145 25.47 -6.80 2.87
C GLY A 145 25.62 -7.21 4.32
N MET A 146 26.00 -8.48 4.51
CA MET A 146 26.12 -9.11 5.82
C MET A 146 27.38 -9.97 5.88
N VAL A 147 28.15 -9.79 6.95
CA VAL A 147 29.22 -10.72 7.32
C VAL A 147 28.62 -11.85 8.15
N ARG A 148 29.00 -13.10 7.85
CA ARG A 148 28.68 -14.28 8.65
C ARG A 148 29.93 -14.79 9.37
N LEU A 149 29.92 -14.65 10.69
CA LEU A 149 31.02 -15.06 11.56
C LEU A 149 30.97 -16.57 11.85
N PRO A 150 32.13 -17.21 12.09
CA PRO A 150 32.16 -18.57 12.61
C PRO A 150 31.54 -18.62 14.02
N GLY A 151 30.74 -19.63 14.31
CA GLY A 151 30.16 -19.81 15.64
C GLY A 151 28.76 -20.42 15.61
N PRO A 152 28.17 -20.70 16.78
CA PRO A 152 26.77 -21.09 16.88
C PRO A 152 25.87 -19.93 16.43
N ASP A 153 24.81 -20.27 15.70
CA ASP A 153 23.80 -19.30 15.28
C ASP A 153 22.77 -19.15 16.39
N ASP A 154 23.10 -18.35 17.40
CA ASP A 154 22.16 -17.94 18.45
C ASP A 154 21.43 -16.64 18.07
N GLU A 155 20.41 -16.26 18.84
CA GLU A 155 19.69 -15.00 18.62
C GLU A 155 20.23 -13.83 19.46
N GLY A 156 21.36 -14.02 20.15
CA GLY A 156 21.91 -13.07 21.11
C GLY A 156 22.58 -11.87 20.44
N PHE A 157 22.43 -10.70 21.06
CA PHE A 157 23.14 -9.49 20.64
C PHE A 157 24.47 -9.36 21.38
N HIS A 158 25.54 -9.10 20.64
CA HIS A 158 26.89 -8.86 21.20
C HIS A 158 27.69 -7.89 20.32
N THR A 159 28.89 -7.50 20.79
CA THR A 159 29.77 -6.58 20.06
C THR A 159 30.90 -7.32 19.37
N VAL A 160 31.26 -6.88 18.16
CA VAL A 160 32.41 -7.41 17.40
C VAL A 160 33.37 -6.29 17.02
N ARG A 161 34.66 -6.58 16.89
CA ARG A 161 35.65 -5.58 16.46
C ARG A 161 35.72 -5.54 14.94
N ALA A 162 35.63 -4.35 14.37
CA ALA A 162 35.74 -4.11 12.93
C ALA A 162 36.91 -3.19 12.61
N GLY A 163 37.79 -3.62 11.71
CA GLY A 163 38.85 -2.82 11.12
C GLY A 163 38.57 -2.56 9.65
N ILE A 164 38.59 -1.30 9.22
CA ILE A 164 38.41 -0.89 7.83
C ILE A 164 39.71 -0.25 7.34
N ARG A 165 40.19 -0.68 6.18
CA ARG A 165 41.34 -0.08 5.50
C ARG A 165 41.25 -0.28 4.00
N ALA A 166 41.33 0.81 3.22
CA ALA A 166 41.32 0.77 1.76
C ALA A 166 40.17 -0.09 1.16
N GLY A 167 38.96 0.07 1.72
CA GLY A 167 37.76 -0.64 1.28
C GLY A 167 37.65 -2.09 1.73
N ARG A 168 38.66 -2.62 2.45
CA ARG A 168 38.60 -3.95 3.08
C ARG A 168 38.05 -3.82 4.50
N LEU A 169 37.10 -4.69 4.85
CA LEU A 169 36.57 -4.85 6.20
C LEU A 169 37.10 -6.15 6.79
N THR A 170 37.65 -6.09 8.00
CA THR A 170 38.00 -7.26 8.82
C THR A 170 37.15 -7.24 10.08
N VAL A 171 36.45 -8.33 10.39
CA VAL A 171 35.60 -8.47 11.57
C VAL A 171 36.13 -9.61 12.45
N GLU A 172 36.36 -9.32 13.72
CA GLU A 172 36.77 -10.27 14.75
C GLU A 172 35.57 -10.58 15.65
N GLY A 173 35.07 -11.82 15.54
CA GLY A 173 34.02 -12.36 16.39
C GLY A 173 34.57 -13.04 17.66
N PRO A 174 33.69 -13.49 18.57
CA PRO A 174 34.08 -14.22 19.78
C PRO A 174 34.63 -15.63 19.49
N HIS A 175 34.35 -16.16 18.29
CA HIS A 175 34.69 -17.52 17.90
C HIS A 175 35.38 -17.56 16.54
N GLY A 176 36.38 -18.43 16.41
CA GLY A 176 37.07 -18.67 15.15
C GLY A 176 37.99 -17.53 14.67
N PRO A 177 38.52 -17.63 13.45
CA PRO A 177 39.39 -16.61 12.87
C PRO A 177 38.60 -15.36 12.43
N ALA A 178 39.33 -14.24 12.32
CA ALA A 178 38.78 -13.00 11.77
C ALA A 178 38.33 -13.20 10.31
N VAL A 179 37.17 -12.64 9.97
CA VAL A 179 36.62 -12.66 8.60
C VAL A 179 37.03 -11.38 7.90
N ALA A 180 37.68 -11.47 6.75
CA ALA A 180 38.11 -10.31 5.97
C ALA A 180 37.47 -10.31 4.58
N VAL A 181 36.73 -9.26 4.26
CA VAL A 181 35.95 -9.12 3.02
C VAL A 181 36.20 -7.78 2.32
N ARG A 182 35.90 -7.68 1.03
CA ARG A 182 35.83 -6.45 0.23
C ARG A 182 34.37 -6.19 -0.17
N PRO A 183 33.56 -5.53 0.68
CA PRO A 183 32.10 -5.48 0.50
C PRO A 183 31.59 -4.93 -0.83
N LEU A 184 32.37 -4.10 -1.52
CA LEU A 184 31.98 -3.47 -2.79
C LEU A 184 32.19 -4.38 -4.01
N ASP A 185 33.13 -5.31 -3.93
CA ASP A 185 33.64 -6.04 -5.10
C ASP A 185 33.54 -7.56 -4.95
N GLU A 186 33.43 -8.06 -3.71
CA GLU A 186 33.51 -9.47 -3.41
C GLU A 186 32.19 -10.20 -3.72
N PRO A 187 32.22 -11.33 -4.46
CA PRO A 187 31.05 -12.15 -4.68
C PRO A 187 30.54 -12.78 -3.38
N GLU A 188 29.33 -13.33 -3.43
CA GLU A 188 28.76 -14.09 -2.31
C GLU A 188 29.67 -15.28 -1.92
N SER A 189 29.87 -15.46 -0.62
CA SER A 189 30.67 -16.53 -0.01
C SER A 189 30.02 -17.01 1.29
N PRO A 190 30.49 -18.11 1.91
CA PRO A 190 29.99 -18.56 3.20
C PRO A 190 30.07 -17.50 4.32
N HIS A 191 30.98 -16.53 4.19
CA HIS A 191 31.24 -15.49 5.18
C HIS A 191 30.78 -14.09 4.75
N TRP A 192 30.33 -13.92 3.50
CA TRP A 192 29.89 -12.64 2.96
C TRP A 192 28.64 -12.81 2.10
N LEU A 193 27.55 -12.17 2.51
CA LEU A 193 26.31 -12.10 1.76
C LEU A 193 26.10 -10.66 1.26
N PRO A 194 26.43 -10.33 0.00
CA PRO A 194 26.17 -9.00 -0.53
C PRO A 194 24.66 -8.75 -0.72
N VAL A 195 24.23 -7.48 -0.64
CA VAL A 195 22.88 -7.10 -1.08
C VAL A 195 22.77 -7.36 -2.58
N ARG A 196 21.71 -8.08 -2.98
CA ARG A 196 21.48 -8.46 -4.38
C ARG A 196 20.92 -7.28 -5.16
N ARG A 197 21.10 -7.33 -6.49
CA ARG A 197 20.71 -6.25 -7.40
C ARG A 197 19.79 -6.78 -8.50
N LEU A 198 18.87 -5.92 -8.92
CA LEU A 198 17.97 -6.10 -10.05
C LEU A 198 18.31 -5.04 -11.10
N GLU A 199 18.53 -5.50 -12.33
CA GLU A 199 18.91 -4.65 -13.45
C GLU A 199 17.70 -3.88 -13.99
N THR A 200 17.85 -2.57 -14.12
CA THR A 200 16.83 -1.66 -14.66
C THR A 200 17.06 -1.33 -16.14
N GLY A 201 18.26 -1.59 -16.64
CA GLY A 201 18.66 -1.38 -18.02
C GLY A 201 20.13 -0.98 -18.14
N PRO A 202 20.70 -1.01 -19.36
CA PRO A 202 22.11 -0.69 -19.57
C PRO A 202 22.46 0.73 -19.11
N GLY A 203 23.46 0.86 -18.24
CA GLY A 203 23.96 2.15 -17.74
C GLY A 203 23.03 2.86 -16.74
N LEU A 204 21.91 2.25 -16.36
CA LEU A 204 20.97 2.78 -15.36
C LEU A 204 21.31 2.27 -13.96
N ARG A 205 20.81 2.97 -12.94
CA ARG A 205 20.98 2.56 -11.54
C ARG A 205 20.18 1.29 -11.27
N THR A 206 20.83 0.28 -10.70
CA THR A 206 20.21 -0.97 -10.26
C THR A 206 19.31 -0.77 -9.04
N VAL A 207 18.24 -1.56 -8.92
CA VAL A 207 17.42 -1.66 -7.70
C VAL A 207 18.02 -2.72 -6.78
N GLN A 208 18.04 -2.47 -5.47
CA GLN A 208 18.46 -3.49 -4.50
C GLN A 208 17.31 -4.47 -4.22
N LEU A 209 17.59 -5.77 -4.26
CA LEU A 209 16.71 -6.81 -3.74
C LEU A 209 17.22 -7.20 -2.36
N ASP A 210 16.51 -6.75 -1.33
CA ASP A 210 16.99 -6.84 0.04
C ASP A 210 16.29 -7.93 0.84
N ASP A 211 17.03 -9.02 1.04
CA ASP A 211 16.66 -10.17 1.85
C ASP A 211 17.48 -10.28 3.14
N LEU A 212 18.23 -9.23 3.52
CA LEU A 212 19.22 -9.27 4.60
C LEU A 212 19.06 -8.20 5.67
N ASP A 213 18.80 -6.95 5.32
CA ASP A 213 18.90 -5.84 6.27
C ASP A 213 17.87 -6.00 7.39
N PRO A 214 18.25 -5.85 8.69
CA PRO A 214 17.30 -5.99 9.78
C PRO A 214 16.17 -4.97 9.71
N TYR A 215 16.43 -3.74 9.24
CA TYR A 215 15.46 -2.64 9.21
C TYR A 215 14.73 -2.53 7.86
N ARG A 216 14.64 -3.65 7.12
CA ARG A 216 13.97 -3.72 5.82
C ARG A 216 12.45 -3.80 5.88
N ASP A 217 11.89 -4.24 7.01
CA ASP A 217 10.45 -4.32 7.22
C ASP A 217 9.85 -2.96 7.64
N LEU A 218 8.53 -2.89 7.75
CA LEU A 218 7.79 -1.65 8.00
C LEU A 218 7.80 -1.21 9.47
N ASP A 219 7.98 -2.16 10.40
CA ASP A 219 7.78 -1.95 11.84
C ASP A 219 9.07 -2.19 12.65
N GLU A 220 9.25 -3.42 13.11
CA GLU A 220 10.37 -3.86 13.95
C GLU A 220 11.48 -4.53 13.13
N PRO A 221 12.73 -4.53 13.63
CA PRO A 221 13.82 -5.22 12.97
C PRO A 221 13.54 -6.72 12.86
N ILE A 222 13.69 -7.29 11.66
CA ILE A 222 13.46 -8.71 11.39
C ILE A 222 14.77 -9.45 11.14
N ALA A 223 14.79 -10.76 11.42
CA ALA A 223 15.94 -11.59 11.12
C ALA A 223 16.23 -11.62 9.59
N PRO A 224 17.48 -11.82 9.17
CA PRO A 224 17.83 -12.01 7.76
C PRO A 224 17.14 -13.27 7.19
N GLY A 225 16.69 -13.20 5.93
CA GLY A 225 15.92 -14.27 5.28
C GLY A 225 16.38 -14.48 3.84
N ARG A 226 17.67 -14.83 3.67
CA ARG A 226 18.34 -14.93 2.36
C ARG A 226 17.55 -15.81 1.39
N LEU A 227 17.16 -15.26 0.23
CA LEU A 227 16.40 -16.03 -0.76
C LEU A 227 17.26 -17.15 -1.37
N GLY A 228 16.62 -18.29 -1.60
CA GLY A 228 17.22 -19.38 -2.37
C GLY A 228 17.50 -18.98 -3.83
N PRO A 229 18.41 -19.68 -4.54
CA PRO A 229 18.79 -19.34 -5.91
C PRO A 229 17.64 -19.33 -6.92
N ASP A 230 16.66 -20.23 -6.78
CA ASP A 230 15.49 -20.30 -7.67
C ASP A 230 14.58 -19.10 -7.52
N GLU A 231 14.30 -18.70 -6.28
CA GLU A 231 13.46 -17.54 -5.96
C GLU A 231 14.13 -16.24 -6.41
N LEU A 232 15.46 -16.12 -6.25
CA LEU A 232 16.22 -15.00 -6.81
C LEU A 232 16.08 -14.92 -8.33
N ARG A 233 16.25 -16.04 -9.04
CA ARG A 233 16.09 -16.08 -10.50
C ARG A 233 14.67 -15.71 -10.93
N ALA A 234 13.66 -16.11 -10.15
CA ALA A 234 12.28 -15.74 -10.39
C ALA A 234 12.07 -14.23 -10.25
N TRP A 235 12.60 -13.61 -9.20
CA TRP A 235 12.58 -12.15 -9.01
C TRP A 235 13.29 -11.39 -10.13
N GLN A 236 14.47 -11.85 -10.56
CA GLN A 236 15.23 -11.22 -11.64
C GLN A 236 14.47 -11.22 -12.96
N ARG A 237 13.89 -12.36 -13.36
CA ARG A 237 13.07 -12.46 -14.58
C ARG A 237 11.83 -11.59 -14.49
N LEU A 238 11.08 -11.72 -13.39
CA LEU A 238 9.84 -10.98 -13.17
C LEU A 238 10.07 -9.46 -13.20
N PHE A 239 11.14 -8.99 -12.56
CA PHE A 239 11.51 -7.58 -12.55
C PHE A 239 11.93 -7.09 -13.94
N GLY A 240 12.77 -7.85 -14.66
CA GLY A 240 13.19 -7.49 -16.02
C GLY A 240 12.00 -7.32 -16.97
N ASP A 241 11.04 -8.25 -16.92
CA ASP A 241 9.82 -8.18 -17.73
C ASP A 241 8.92 -7.00 -17.32
N ALA A 242 8.81 -6.71 -16.02
CA ALA A 242 8.05 -5.56 -15.52
C ALA A 242 8.68 -4.22 -15.94
N VAL A 243 10.00 -4.10 -15.90
CA VAL A 243 10.76 -2.93 -16.39
C VAL A 243 10.49 -2.68 -17.88
N ALA A 244 10.46 -3.75 -18.69
CA ALA A 244 10.15 -3.64 -20.11
C ALA A 244 8.72 -3.11 -20.36
N LEU A 245 7.76 -3.43 -19.50
CA LEU A 245 6.39 -2.88 -19.56
C LEU A 245 6.35 -1.40 -19.16
N LEU A 246 7.09 -1.02 -18.11
CA LEU A 246 7.13 0.36 -17.61
C LEU A 246 7.75 1.33 -18.63
N GLY A 247 8.84 0.93 -19.29
CA GLY A 247 9.59 1.74 -20.25
C GLY A 247 8.76 2.25 -21.45
N ARG A 248 7.62 1.60 -21.76
CA ARG A 248 6.74 1.99 -22.88
C ARG A 248 5.86 3.23 -22.58
N SER A 249 5.68 3.57 -21.30
CA SER A 249 4.65 4.53 -20.83
C SER A 249 5.06 6.01 -20.81
N GLY A 250 6.35 6.32 -20.91
CA GLY A 250 6.91 7.64 -20.59
C GLY A 250 6.93 7.92 -19.07
N GLY A 251 8.05 8.44 -18.55
CA GLY A 251 8.35 8.42 -17.10
C GLY A 251 7.71 9.52 -16.24
N SER A 252 7.28 10.65 -16.80
CA SER A 252 6.87 11.83 -16.00
C SER A 252 5.37 12.06 -15.88
N ALA A 253 4.57 11.46 -16.77
CA ALA A 253 3.11 11.52 -16.70
C ALA A 253 2.58 10.72 -15.50
N PRO A 254 1.36 10.98 -15.01
CA PRO A 254 0.78 10.15 -13.96
C PRO A 254 0.68 8.69 -14.41
N GLY A 255 1.19 7.78 -13.58
CA GLY A 255 1.29 6.35 -13.90
C GLY A 255 2.55 5.93 -14.65
N GLY A 256 3.39 6.90 -15.05
CA GLY A 256 4.77 6.66 -15.42
C GLY A 256 5.64 6.39 -14.19
N LEU A 257 6.62 5.51 -14.36
CA LEU A 257 7.65 5.22 -13.37
C LEU A 257 8.96 4.94 -14.10
N ARG A 258 10.03 5.57 -13.64
CA ARG A 258 11.40 5.23 -14.05
C ARG A 258 11.92 4.19 -13.05
N PRO A 259 12.19 2.95 -13.47
CA PRO A 259 12.59 1.89 -12.54
C PRO A 259 13.84 2.22 -11.71
N GLU A 260 14.75 3.04 -12.25
CA GLU A 260 15.95 3.51 -11.56
C GLU A 260 15.69 4.50 -10.40
N ASP A 261 14.47 5.06 -10.31
CA ASP A 261 14.03 5.85 -9.16
C ASP A 261 13.72 4.96 -7.94
N ILE A 262 13.43 3.68 -8.15
CA ILE A 262 13.29 2.72 -7.05
C ILE A 262 14.68 2.48 -6.47
N SER A 263 14.79 2.56 -5.15
CA SER A 263 16.04 2.22 -4.47
C SER A 263 16.09 0.75 -4.08
N ARG A 264 14.98 0.20 -3.60
CA ARG A 264 14.96 -1.15 -3.04
C ARG A 264 13.59 -1.84 -3.11
N ILE A 265 13.62 -3.15 -3.31
CA ILE A 265 12.49 -4.06 -3.16
C ILE A 265 12.87 -5.05 -2.05
N VAL A 266 11.99 -5.19 -1.08
CA VAL A 266 12.11 -6.14 0.03
C VAL A 266 11.12 -7.29 -0.24
N PRO A 267 11.60 -8.50 -0.52
CA PRO A 267 10.73 -9.66 -0.68
C PRO A 267 9.98 -9.91 0.64
N TRP A 268 8.67 -9.84 0.60
CA TRP A 268 7.85 -10.27 1.72
C TRP A 268 7.88 -11.80 1.81
N GLN A 269 8.11 -12.30 3.01
CA GLN A 269 8.02 -13.72 3.35
C GLN A 269 6.93 -13.87 4.40
N ASP A 270 6.17 -14.96 4.33
CA ASP A 270 5.20 -15.27 5.36
C ASP A 270 5.93 -15.42 6.69
N LYS A 271 5.43 -14.74 7.73
CA LYS A 271 6.04 -14.82 9.06
C LYS A 271 5.47 -16.08 9.69
N ASP A 272 6.31 -17.11 9.87
CA ASP A 272 5.94 -18.31 10.62
C ASP A 272 5.47 -17.92 12.04
N GLY A 273 4.16 -17.82 12.23
CA GLY A 273 3.55 -17.37 13.47
C GLY A 273 2.04 -17.61 13.49
N PRO A 274 1.43 -17.89 14.67
CA PRO A 274 0.01 -18.23 14.78
C PRO A 274 -0.94 -17.07 14.44
N ALA A 275 -0.40 -15.86 14.24
CA ALA A 275 -1.11 -14.68 13.78
C ALA A 275 -0.68 -14.33 12.34
N GLY A 276 -0.90 -15.24 11.40
CA GLY A 276 -0.79 -14.91 9.98
C GLY A 276 -1.75 -13.76 9.67
N LEU A 277 -1.22 -12.56 9.41
CA LEU A 277 -2.02 -11.48 8.84
C LEU A 277 -2.61 -12.03 7.54
N PRO A 278 -3.93 -11.99 7.34
CA PRO A 278 -4.51 -12.53 6.13
C PRO A 278 -3.95 -11.78 4.92
N VAL A 279 -3.15 -12.50 4.13
CA VAL A 279 -2.50 -11.97 2.93
C VAL A 279 -3.56 -11.83 1.84
N PRO A 280 -3.68 -10.66 1.20
CA PRO A 280 -4.53 -10.52 0.04
C PRO A 280 -4.19 -11.53 -1.05
N SER A 281 -5.19 -12.10 -1.72
CA SER A 281 -5.00 -12.93 -2.92
C SER A 281 -4.26 -12.18 -4.04
N SER A 282 -4.39 -10.85 -4.08
CA SER A 282 -3.67 -9.94 -4.96
C SER A 282 -2.19 -9.77 -4.61
N GLY A 283 -1.73 -10.39 -3.52
CA GLY A 283 -0.40 -10.19 -2.93
C GLY A 283 -0.36 -9.03 -1.93
N LEU A 284 0.59 -9.09 -1.00
CA LEU A 284 0.91 -8.01 -0.08
C LEU A 284 1.93 -7.07 -0.71
N SER A 285 1.62 -5.77 -0.71
CA SER A 285 2.60 -4.72 -0.97
C SER A 285 2.42 -3.58 0.02
N ALA A 286 3.52 -2.95 0.41
CA ALA A 286 3.49 -1.81 1.31
C ALA A 286 4.78 -0.98 1.24
N SER A 287 4.63 0.29 1.60
CA SER A 287 5.71 1.26 1.72
C SER A 287 5.57 2.05 3.02
N THR A 288 6.68 2.52 3.57
CA THR A 288 6.70 3.42 4.72
C THR A 288 7.28 4.77 4.34
N GLY A 289 6.79 5.84 4.96
CA GLY A 289 7.34 7.19 4.79
C GLY A 289 8.81 7.29 5.20
N ASP A 290 9.26 6.45 6.13
CA ASP A 290 10.65 6.47 6.61
C ASP A 290 11.67 5.92 5.60
N ALA A 291 11.21 5.14 4.61
CA ALA A 291 12.03 4.38 3.67
C ALA A 291 11.72 4.79 2.23
N PHE A 292 11.97 6.06 1.87
CA PHE A 292 11.68 6.58 0.54
C PHE A 292 12.24 5.68 -0.59
N ALA A 293 11.38 5.37 -1.58
CA ALA A 293 11.71 4.51 -2.71
C ALA A 293 12.09 3.06 -2.33
N SER A 294 11.63 2.60 -1.17
CA SER A 294 11.64 1.20 -0.75
C SER A 294 10.22 0.67 -0.63
N MET A 295 10.05 -0.59 -0.97
CA MET A 295 8.74 -1.26 -0.96
C MET A 295 8.91 -2.72 -0.57
N VAL A 296 8.04 -3.17 0.32
CA VAL A 296 7.88 -4.58 0.70
C VAL A 296 6.87 -5.19 -0.26
N ILE A 297 7.24 -6.28 -0.94
CA ILE A 297 6.40 -6.90 -1.97
C ILE A 297 6.45 -8.43 -1.83
N ALA A 298 5.28 -9.04 -1.65
CA ALA A 298 5.08 -10.47 -1.90
C ALA A 298 5.15 -10.71 -3.41
N ARG A 299 5.98 -11.67 -3.86
CA ARG A 299 6.27 -11.86 -5.28
C ARG A 299 4.96 -12.01 -6.10
N PRO A 300 4.66 -11.07 -7.01
CA PRO A 300 3.44 -11.15 -7.83
C PRO A 300 3.48 -12.34 -8.79
N PRO A 301 2.30 -12.81 -9.26
CA PRO A 301 2.21 -13.98 -10.14
C PRO A 301 2.72 -13.69 -11.56
N ASP A 302 2.72 -12.42 -12.00
CA ASP A 302 3.06 -12.04 -13.37
C ASP A 302 3.70 -10.62 -13.45
N PRO A 303 4.42 -10.31 -14.55
CA PRO A 303 5.13 -9.02 -14.69
C PRO A 303 4.22 -7.79 -14.72
N LEU A 304 2.98 -7.92 -15.20
CA LEU A 304 2.03 -6.82 -15.29
C LEU A 304 1.54 -6.43 -13.89
N SER A 305 1.27 -7.43 -13.05
CA SER A 305 0.95 -7.25 -11.62
C SER A 305 2.12 -6.62 -10.85
N LEU A 306 3.37 -7.01 -11.12
CA LEU A 306 4.54 -6.34 -10.54
C LEU A 306 4.64 -4.89 -11.02
N ALA A 307 4.49 -4.61 -12.32
CA ALA A 307 4.56 -3.25 -12.85
C ALA A 307 3.52 -2.31 -12.22
N GLU A 308 2.27 -2.75 -12.06
CA GLU A 308 1.23 -1.99 -11.33
C GLU A 308 1.66 -1.74 -9.88
N THR A 309 2.17 -2.76 -9.20
CA THR A 309 2.62 -2.67 -7.80
C THR A 309 3.75 -1.66 -7.64
N LEU A 310 4.76 -1.68 -8.53
CA LEU A 310 5.86 -0.72 -8.50
C LEU A 310 5.36 0.72 -8.66
N VAL A 311 4.42 0.96 -9.58
CA VAL A 311 3.79 2.28 -9.76
C VAL A 311 3.02 2.69 -8.50
N HIS A 312 2.24 1.77 -7.92
CA HIS A 312 1.46 2.00 -6.71
C HIS A 312 2.35 2.42 -5.53
N GLU A 313 3.35 1.61 -5.22
CA GLU A 313 4.24 1.80 -4.08
C GLU A 313 5.15 3.03 -4.26
N PHE A 314 5.58 3.32 -5.49
CA PHE A 314 6.34 4.55 -5.72
C PHE A 314 5.50 5.82 -5.55
N GLN A 315 4.20 5.79 -5.85
CA GLN A 315 3.31 6.90 -5.51
C GLN A 315 3.19 7.08 -3.98
N HIS A 316 3.13 5.99 -3.20
CA HIS A 316 3.21 6.09 -1.75
C HIS A 316 4.53 6.71 -1.27
N SER A 317 5.66 6.33 -1.87
CA SER A 317 6.96 6.96 -1.58
C SER A 317 6.96 8.47 -1.85
N LYS A 318 6.42 8.91 -3.02
CA LYS A 318 6.32 10.33 -3.35
C LYS A 318 5.44 11.10 -2.37
N LEU A 319 4.27 10.55 -2.01
CA LEU A 319 3.39 11.19 -1.03
C LEU A 319 4.03 11.24 0.37
N GLY A 320 4.72 10.18 0.79
CA GLY A 320 5.45 10.14 2.05
C GLY A 320 6.46 11.28 2.16
N ALA A 321 7.29 11.45 1.14
CA ALA A 321 8.23 12.57 1.07
C ALA A 321 7.52 13.94 1.05
N LEU A 322 6.38 14.06 0.37
CA LEU A 322 5.60 15.30 0.37
C LEU A 322 5.01 15.61 1.75
N LEU A 323 4.55 14.60 2.49
CA LEU A 323 4.01 14.73 3.85
C LEU A 323 5.07 15.15 4.87
N HIS A 324 6.34 14.86 4.62
CA HIS A 324 7.44 15.40 5.43
C HIS A 324 7.66 16.91 5.21
N LEU A 325 7.25 17.44 4.06
CA LEU A 325 7.40 18.86 3.72
C LEU A 325 6.14 19.67 4.05
N PHE A 326 4.96 19.04 3.99
CA PHE A 326 3.68 19.73 4.13
C PHE A 326 2.69 18.93 4.97
N VAL A 327 2.07 19.60 5.94
CA VAL A 327 0.80 19.13 6.51
C VAL A 327 -0.29 19.33 5.47
N LEU A 328 -1.04 18.27 5.14
CA LEU A 328 -2.09 18.31 4.10
C LEU A 328 -3.51 18.31 4.66
N ILE A 329 -3.72 17.68 5.83
CA ILE A 329 -5.01 17.59 6.52
C ILE A 329 -4.81 18.08 7.97
N GLU A 330 -5.67 18.98 8.43
CA GLU A 330 -5.67 19.52 9.80
C GLU A 330 -6.63 18.79 10.71
N GLY A 331 -6.22 18.54 11.97
CA GLY A 331 -7.11 18.13 13.05
C GLY A 331 -7.89 16.84 12.76
N ASP A 332 -7.28 15.89 12.06
CA ASP A 332 -7.85 14.57 11.82
C ASP A 332 -7.71 13.69 13.07
N ASP A 333 -8.83 13.20 13.58
CA ASP A 333 -8.91 12.28 14.72
C ASP A 333 -8.62 10.82 14.33
N ARG A 334 -8.31 10.59 13.05
CA ARG A 334 -8.09 9.28 12.44
C ARG A 334 -9.28 8.32 12.60
N ALA A 335 -10.51 8.84 12.68
CA ALA A 335 -11.70 8.01 12.73
C ALA A 335 -11.89 7.22 11.41
N GLU A 336 -12.01 5.91 11.51
CA GLU A 336 -12.21 5.01 10.36
C GLU A 336 -13.67 4.98 9.91
N LEU A 337 -14.07 6.01 9.15
CA LEU A 337 -15.47 6.24 8.80
C LEU A 337 -15.76 6.14 7.30
N HIS A 338 -14.73 6.22 6.45
CA HIS A 338 -14.93 6.52 5.05
C HIS A 338 -14.73 5.29 4.14
N TYR A 339 -15.53 5.25 3.08
CA TYR A 339 -15.47 4.20 2.06
C TYR A 339 -14.20 4.32 1.20
N ALA A 340 -13.43 3.23 1.11
CA ALA A 340 -12.31 3.04 0.20
C ALA A 340 -12.67 1.98 -0.87
N PRO A 341 -12.74 2.32 -2.18
CA PRO A 341 -13.19 1.41 -3.24
C PRO A 341 -12.27 0.24 -3.60
N TRP A 342 -11.18 0.08 -2.87
CA TRP A 342 -10.14 -0.94 -3.07
C TRP A 342 -9.82 -1.68 -1.77
N ARG A 343 -10.64 -1.52 -0.74
CA ARG A 343 -10.48 -2.15 0.58
C ARG A 343 -11.82 -2.59 1.16
N ALA A 344 -11.71 -3.53 2.09
CA ALA A 344 -12.82 -4.07 2.86
C ALA A 344 -13.27 -3.18 4.01
N ASP A 345 -12.32 -2.52 4.66
CA ASP A 345 -12.48 -1.76 5.88
C ASP A 345 -12.74 -0.27 5.60
N PRO A 346 -13.42 0.43 6.53
CA PRO A 346 -13.42 1.88 6.55
C PRO A 346 -12.03 2.45 6.73
N ARG A 347 -11.82 3.65 6.20
CA ARG A 347 -10.54 4.36 6.30
C ARG A 347 -10.74 5.74 6.88
N HIS A 348 -9.74 6.17 7.64
CA HIS A 348 -9.57 7.57 8.01
C HIS A 348 -9.13 8.41 6.81
N LEU A 349 -9.28 9.74 6.90
CA LEU A 349 -9.04 10.66 5.78
C LEU A 349 -7.59 10.64 5.26
N PRO A 350 -6.53 10.62 6.10
CA PRO A 350 -5.16 10.41 5.62
C PRO A 350 -5.00 9.09 4.87
N GLY A 351 -5.62 8.01 5.34
CA GLY A 351 -5.58 6.72 4.67
C GLY A 351 -6.24 6.77 3.28
N LEU A 352 -7.34 7.51 3.15
CA LEU A 352 -7.96 7.78 1.85
C LEU A 352 -7.08 8.65 0.95
N LEU A 353 -6.37 9.64 1.49
CA LEU A 353 -5.44 10.46 0.71
C LEU A 353 -4.30 9.62 0.13
N HIS A 354 -3.71 8.74 0.95
CA HIS A 354 -2.70 7.78 0.50
C HIS A 354 -3.22 6.92 -0.65
N GLY A 355 -4.39 6.29 -0.48
CA GLY A 355 -4.97 5.47 -1.53
C GLY A 355 -5.32 6.27 -2.79
N ALA A 356 -5.93 7.45 -2.66
CA ALA A 356 -6.27 8.29 -3.80
C ALA A 356 -5.03 8.67 -4.63
N TYR A 357 -3.93 9.03 -3.97
CA TYR A 357 -2.68 9.39 -4.64
C TYR A 357 -2.07 8.20 -5.38
N ALA A 358 -2.01 7.02 -4.75
CA ALA A 358 -1.53 5.80 -5.40
C ALA A 358 -2.42 5.38 -6.58
N PHE A 359 -3.74 5.42 -6.41
CA PHE A 359 -4.68 5.04 -7.47
C PHE A 359 -4.78 6.05 -8.62
N VAL A 360 -4.37 7.31 -8.45
CA VAL A 360 -4.11 8.21 -9.60
C VAL A 360 -2.97 7.64 -10.45
N GLY A 361 -1.87 7.19 -9.84
CA GLY A 361 -0.79 6.52 -10.55
C GLY A 361 -1.24 5.24 -11.26
N VAL A 362 -1.92 4.34 -10.53
CA VAL A 362 -2.46 3.09 -11.11
C VAL A 362 -3.43 3.37 -12.26
N THR A 363 -4.32 4.36 -12.12
CA THR A 363 -5.24 4.77 -13.20
C THR A 363 -4.47 5.25 -14.43
N GLY A 364 -3.43 6.07 -14.24
CA GLY A 364 -2.57 6.53 -15.32
C GLY A 364 -1.81 5.40 -16.02
N PHE A 365 -1.33 4.41 -15.27
CA PHE A 365 -0.68 3.22 -15.79
C PHE A 365 -1.61 2.43 -16.72
N TRP A 366 -2.83 2.13 -16.25
CA TRP A 366 -3.83 1.43 -17.05
C TRP A 366 -4.31 2.24 -18.26
N ARG A 367 -4.39 3.56 -18.14
CA ARG A 367 -4.68 4.47 -19.25
C ARG A 367 -3.64 4.35 -20.37
N ALA A 368 -2.36 4.33 -20.02
CA ALA A 368 -1.29 4.19 -20.99
C ALA A 368 -1.32 2.81 -21.65
N ARG A 369 -1.55 1.74 -20.87
CA ARG A 369 -1.69 0.38 -21.42
C ARG A 369 -2.89 0.21 -22.32
N ALA A 370 -4.04 0.79 -22.00
CA ALA A 370 -5.22 0.73 -22.87
C ALA A 370 -4.92 1.28 -24.29
N ARG A 371 -3.94 2.20 -24.42
CA ARG A 371 -3.54 2.79 -25.70
C ARG A 371 -2.48 2.01 -26.46
N GLU A 372 -1.63 1.26 -25.75
CA GLU A 372 -0.48 0.55 -26.32
C GLU A 372 -0.71 -0.96 -26.48
N ALA A 373 -1.68 -1.52 -25.75
CA ALA A 373 -1.95 -2.94 -25.66
C ALA A 373 -2.39 -3.54 -27.01
N ASP A 374 -2.00 -4.79 -27.24
CA ASP A 374 -2.60 -5.66 -28.26
C ASP A 374 -4.07 -5.96 -27.91
N ALA A 375 -4.82 -6.51 -28.87
CA ALA A 375 -6.27 -6.68 -28.72
C ALA A 375 -6.67 -7.47 -27.45
N GLY A 376 -5.88 -8.48 -27.05
CA GLY A 376 -6.15 -9.32 -25.87
C GLY A 376 -5.88 -8.63 -24.53
N THR A 377 -4.80 -7.86 -24.40
CA THR A 377 -4.49 -7.15 -23.14
C THR A 377 -5.22 -5.80 -23.03
N ARG A 378 -5.74 -5.27 -24.14
CA ARG A 378 -6.47 -4.00 -24.21
C ARG A 378 -7.76 -4.03 -23.42
N GLU A 379 -8.55 -5.09 -23.50
CA GLU A 379 -9.82 -5.18 -22.78
C GLU A 379 -9.63 -5.07 -21.27
N ARG A 380 -8.66 -5.81 -20.71
CA ARG A 380 -8.30 -5.74 -19.29
C ARG A 380 -7.86 -4.33 -18.90
N ALA A 381 -7.01 -3.71 -19.71
CA ALA A 381 -6.50 -2.37 -19.45
C ALA A 381 -7.60 -1.30 -19.51
N GLU A 382 -8.50 -1.37 -20.50
CA GLU A 382 -9.66 -0.47 -20.63
C GLU A 382 -10.63 -0.63 -19.46
N PHE A 383 -10.90 -1.87 -19.04
CA PHE A 383 -11.75 -2.16 -17.88
C PHE A 383 -11.16 -1.56 -16.60
N LEU A 384 -9.88 -1.82 -16.31
CA LEU A 384 -9.20 -1.30 -15.13
C LEU A 384 -9.08 0.23 -15.17
N PHE A 385 -8.77 0.82 -16.33
CA PHE A 385 -8.80 2.27 -16.49
C PHE A 385 -10.19 2.85 -16.17
N ALA A 386 -11.27 2.27 -16.71
CA ALA A 386 -12.63 2.72 -16.49
C ALA A 386 -13.08 2.59 -15.02
N LEU A 387 -12.71 1.49 -14.38
CA LEU A 387 -13.00 1.22 -12.97
C LEU A 387 -12.24 2.19 -12.06
N ARG A 388 -10.91 2.26 -12.19
CA ARG A 388 -10.05 3.01 -11.29
C ARG A 388 -10.25 4.52 -11.40
N ARG A 389 -10.49 5.08 -12.60
CA ARG A 389 -10.80 6.53 -12.73
C ARG A 389 -12.08 6.92 -12.00
N SER A 390 -13.11 6.06 -12.03
CA SER A 390 -14.39 6.30 -11.37
C SER A 390 -14.28 6.18 -9.85
N GLN A 391 -13.57 5.16 -9.37
CA GLN A 391 -13.30 4.93 -7.95
C GLN A 391 -12.46 6.06 -7.34
N THR A 392 -11.35 6.42 -8.00
CA THR A 392 -10.44 7.48 -7.55
C THR A 392 -11.16 8.82 -7.48
N ARG A 393 -11.98 9.15 -8.49
CA ARG A 393 -12.79 10.39 -8.48
C ARG A 393 -13.72 10.48 -7.28
N MET A 394 -14.33 9.36 -6.89
CA MET A 394 -15.22 9.30 -5.73
C MET A 394 -14.46 9.63 -4.44
N VAL A 395 -13.27 9.04 -4.25
CA VAL A 395 -12.45 9.29 -3.06
C VAL A 395 -11.95 10.73 -3.02
N LEU A 396 -11.50 11.29 -4.15
CA LEU A 396 -11.10 12.70 -4.24
C LEU A 396 -12.26 13.65 -3.89
N ARG A 397 -13.50 13.33 -4.29
CA ARG A 397 -14.68 14.07 -3.86
C ARG A 397 -14.91 13.99 -2.36
N THR A 398 -14.74 12.80 -1.77
CA THR A 398 -14.86 12.63 -0.31
C THR A 398 -13.82 13.48 0.41
N LEU A 399 -12.55 13.43 0.01
CA LEU A 399 -11.48 14.26 0.58
C LEU A 399 -11.82 15.75 0.47
N ALA A 400 -12.22 16.23 -0.71
CA ALA A 400 -12.55 17.63 -0.95
C ALA A 400 -13.75 18.15 -0.13
N THR A 401 -14.66 17.26 0.30
CA THR A 401 -15.90 17.65 1.01
C THR A 401 -15.91 17.31 2.49
N ARG A 402 -15.04 16.41 2.94
CA ARG A 402 -15.01 15.91 4.33
C ARG A 402 -13.72 16.24 5.07
N ALA A 403 -12.59 16.39 4.37
CA ALA A 403 -11.33 16.70 5.03
C ALA A 403 -11.18 18.20 5.29
N ARG A 404 -10.60 18.55 6.44
CA ARG A 404 -10.11 19.90 6.72
C ARG A 404 -8.73 20.07 6.06
N LEU A 405 -8.74 20.38 4.77
CA LEU A 405 -7.51 20.49 3.98
C LEU A 405 -6.77 21.80 4.27
N THR A 406 -5.44 21.74 4.43
CA THR A 406 -4.57 22.94 4.46
C THR A 406 -4.53 23.62 3.08
N VAL A 407 -3.81 24.75 2.93
CA VAL A 407 -3.57 25.36 1.60
C VAL A 407 -2.89 24.37 0.65
N ALA A 408 -1.84 23.68 1.11
CA ALA A 408 -1.15 22.67 0.32
C ALA A 408 -2.06 21.45 0.04
N GLY A 409 -2.83 20.99 1.04
CA GLY A 409 -3.79 19.91 0.88
C GLY A 409 -4.87 20.20 -0.17
N ARG A 410 -5.42 21.42 -0.18
CA ARG A 410 -6.38 21.86 -1.21
C ARG A 410 -5.75 21.85 -2.58
N ARG A 411 -4.55 22.41 -2.73
CA ARG A 411 -3.82 22.43 -4.00
C ARG A 411 -3.56 21.01 -4.52
N LEU A 412 -3.15 20.09 -3.64
CA LEU A 412 -2.94 18.67 -3.98
C LEU A 412 -4.24 18.01 -4.46
N VAL A 413 -5.32 18.07 -3.66
CA VAL A 413 -6.59 17.41 -3.98
C VAL A 413 -7.21 18.00 -5.25
N THR A 414 -7.10 19.31 -5.47
CA THR A 414 -7.55 19.97 -6.70
C THR A 414 -6.74 19.51 -7.92
N GLY A 415 -5.41 19.41 -7.82
CA GLY A 415 -4.56 18.91 -8.90
C GLY A 415 -4.94 17.49 -9.31
N LEU A 416 -5.07 16.58 -8.33
CA LEU A 416 -5.43 15.19 -8.57
C LEU A 416 -6.84 15.09 -9.17
N SER A 417 -7.77 15.90 -8.69
CA SER A 417 -9.13 15.97 -9.23
C SER A 417 -9.14 16.44 -10.67
N GLY A 418 -8.33 17.46 -11.02
CA GLY A 418 -8.18 17.95 -12.38
C GLY A 418 -7.66 16.88 -13.34
N THR A 419 -6.64 16.11 -12.92
CA THR A 419 -6.12 14.96 -13.68
C THR A 419 -7.22 13.94 -13.95
N VAL A 420 -7.92 13.48 -12.91
CA VAL A 420 -8.95 12.43 -13.04
C VAL A 420 -10.18 12.93 -13.79
N ASP A 421 -10.59 14.19 -13.61
CA ASP A 421 -11.67 14.82 -14.38
C ASP A 421 -11.33 14.91 -15.88
N GLY A 422 -10.06 15.14 -16.21
CA GLY A 422 -9.53 14.97 -17.57
C GLY A 422 -9.80 13.56 -18.11
N TRP A 423 -9.37 12.53 -17.37
CA TRP A 423 -9.49 11.13 -17.77
C TRP A 423 -10.91 10.60 -17.84
N LEU A 424 -11.87 11.19 -17.14
CA LEU A 424 -13.28 10.82 -17.26
C LEU A 424 -13.87 11.17 -18.63
N ARG A 425 -13.22 12.07 -19.39
CA ARG A 425 -13.59 12.43 -20.77
C ARG A 425 -12.97 11.50 -21.81
N ASP A 426 -11.95 10.73 -21.43
CA ASP A 426 -11.34 9.76 -22.36
C ASP A 426 -12.38 8.69 -22.76
N PRO A 427 -12.50 8.38 -24.06
CA PRO A 427 -13.43 7.37 -24.54
C PRO A 427 -13.03 6.00 -23.99
N VAL A 428 -14.05 5.23 -23.62
CA VAL A 428 -13.95 3.80 -23.32
C VAL A 428 -15.17 3.15 -23.94
N ASP A 429 -14.99 1.95 -24.47
CA ASP A 429 -16.08 1.14 -24.99
C ASP A 429 -17.30 1.13 -24.03
N PRO A 430 -18.53 1.40 -24.50
CA PRO A 430 -19.71 1.49 -23.65
C PRO A 430 -19.99 0.23 -22.83
N VAL A 431 -19.72 -0.96 -23.36
CA VAL A 431 -19.93 -2.24 -22.66
C VAL A 431 -18.94 -2.37 -21.51
N THR A 432 -17.66 -2.09 -21.78
CA THR A 432 -16.59 -2.08 -20.78
C THR A 432 -16.84 -1.04 -19.69
N ARG A 433 -17.30 0.16 -20.07
CA ARG A 433 -17.69 1.23 -19.13
C ARG A 433 -18.87 0.79 -18.25
N ALA A 434 -19.88 0.14 -18.82
CA ALA A 434 -21.01 -0.38 -18.07
C ALA A 434 -20.58 -1.48 -17.09
N ARG A 435 -19.72 -2.41 -17.53
CA ARG A 435 -19.13 -3.48 -16.70
C ARG A 435 -18.34 -2.91 -15.53
N ALA A 436 -17.45 -1.94 -15.78
CA ALA A 436 -16.69 -1.27 -14.73
C ALA A 436 -17.59 -0.49 -13.75
N GLY A 437 -18.66 0.12 -14.25
CA GLY A 437 -19.68 0.77 -13.42
C GLY A 437 -20.44 -0.23 -12.53
N ALA A 438 -20.79 -1.40 -13.06
CA ALA A 438 -21.42 -2.48 -12.31
C ALA A 438 -20.50 -3.01 -11.21
N ALA A 439 -19.22 -3.26 -11.52
CA ALA A 439 -18.21 -3.66 -10.54
C ALA A 439 -18.07 -2.65 -9.39
N ALA A 440 -17.96 -1.35 -9.71
CA ALA A 440 -17.86 -0.30 -8.70
C ALA A 440 -19.10 -0.19 -7.79
N VAL A 441 -20.30 -0.40 -8.34
CA VAL A 441 -21.55 -0.43 -7.57
C VAL A 441 -21.63 -1.69 -6.72
N SER A 442 -21.26 -2.85 -7.27
CA SER A 442 -21.22 -4.13 -6.56
C SER A 442 -20.36 -4.05 -5.30
N HIS A 443 -19.09 -3.66 -5.46
CA HIS A 443 -18.17 -3.48 -4.34
C HIS A 443 -18.72 -2.52 -3.29
N ARG A 444 -19.32 -1.39 -3.71
CA ARG A 444 -19.86 -0.40 -2.78
C ARG A 444 -21.06 -0.93 -1.99
N VAL A 445 -21.97 -1.66 -2.63
CA VAL A 445 -23.16 -2.22 -1.97
C VAL A 445 -22.74 -3.21 -0.89
N GLU A 446 -21.85 -4.12 -1.23
CA GLU A 446 -21.33 -5.12 -0.30
C GLU A 446 -20.54 -4.47 0.84
N TRP A 447 -19.63 -3.54 0.53
CA TRP A 447 -18.89 -2.78 1.54
C TRP A 447 -19.83 -2.09 2.53
N ARG A 448 -20.93 -1.49 2.05
CA ARG A 448 -21.92 -0.83 2.93
C ARG A 448 -22.63 -1.84 3.82
N LEU A 449 -23.09 -2.97 3.29
CA LEU A 449 -23.72 -4.01 4.11
C LEU A 449 -22.76 -4.60 5.14
N ARG A 450 -21.46 -4.61 4.83
CA ARG A 450 -20.40 -5.14 5.70
C ARG A 450 -20.02 -4.16 6.82
N ASN A 451 -19.99 -2.87 6.54
CA ASN A 451 -19.42 -1.86 7.45
C ASN A 451 -20.42 -0.85 8.00
N LEU A 452 -21.67 -0.86 7.52
CA LEU A 452 -22.70 0.06 7.95
C LEU A 452 -23.97 -0.67 8.38
N ARG A 453 -24.66 -0.08 9.35
CA ARG A 453 -26.00 -0.50 9.78
C ARG A 453 -26.98 0.66 9.72
N CYS A 454 -28.25 0.31 9.52
CA CYS A 454 -29.35 1.24 9.76
C CYS A 454 -29.38 1.60 11.25
N GLY A 455 -29.55 2.88 11.59
CA GLY A 455 -29.65 3.28 13.00
C GLY A 455 -30.89 2.67 13.65
N ASP A 456 -30.82 2.33 14.94
CA ASP A 456 -31.90 1.60 15.63
C ASP A 456 -33.25 2.32 15.52
N GLY A 457 -33.29 3.62 15.79
CA GLY A 457 -34.52 4.42 15.63
C GLY A 457 -34.98 4.59 14.18
N GLU A 458 -34.14 4.38 13.17
CA GLU A 458 -34.56 4.33 11.76
C GLU A 458 -35.10 2.94 11.40
N ARG A 459 -34.48 1.86 11.87
CA ARG A 459 -34.97 0.48 11.69
C ARG A 459 -36.39 0.33 12.22
N ASP A 460 -36.65 0.79 13.44
CA ASP A 460 -37.96 0.61 14.07
C ASP A 460 -39.06 1.40 13.33
N ARG A 461 -38.74 2.63 12.89
CA ARG A 461 -39.64 3.43 12.04
C ARG A 461 -39.87 2.81 10.67
N LEU A 462 -38.87 2.15 10.08
CA LEU A 462 -39.01 1.44 8.81
C LEU A 462 -39.94 0.23 8.95
N ALA A 463 -39.78 -0.56 10.01
CA ALA A 463 -40.63 -1.71 10.29
C ALA A 463 -42.09 -1.29 10.56
N GLU A 464 -42.31 -0.22 11.32
CA GLU A 464 -43.65 0.33 11.56
C GLU A 464 -44.29 0.89 10.28
N ALA A 465 -43.53 1.66 9.49
CA ALA A 465 -44.05 2.21 8.23
C ALA A 465 -44.45 1.11 7.24
N TRP A 466 -43.67 0.03 7.16
CA TRP A 466 -44.00 -1.15 6.37
C TRP A 466 -45.26 -1.86 6.87
N ARG A 467 -45.38 -2.10 8.18
CA ARG A 467 -46.57 -2.75 8.78
C ARG A 467 -47.84 -1.93 8.59
N SER A 468 -47.73 -0.60 8.65
CA SER A 468 -48.84 0.34 8.49
C SER A 468 -49.16 0.70 7.02
N GLY A 469 -48.36 0.23 6.05
CA GLY A 469 -48.53 0.56 4.64
C GLY A 469 -48.28 2.03 4.30
N THR A 470 -47.58 2.78 5.17
CA THR A 470 -47.27 4.20 4.96
C THR A 470 -46.00 4.38 4.13
N ALA A 471 -45.72 5.60 3.69
CA ALA A 471 -44.52 5.86 2.88
C ALA A 471 -43.21 5.63 3.69
N PRO A 472 -42.12 5.14 3.06
CA PRO A 472 -40.86 4.94 3.76
C PRO A 472 -40.34 6.24 4.40
N PRO A 473 -39.92 6.21 5.68
CA PRO A 473 -39.42 7.40 6.36
C PRO A 473 -38.16 7.96 5.69
N ARG A 474 -37.88 9.25 5.89
CA ARG A 474 -36.58 9.84 5.49
C ARG A 474 -35.46 9.17 6.28
N GLY A 475 -34.39 8.79 5.57
CA GLY A 475 -33.28 8.07 6.17
C GLY A 475 -32.35 8.98 6.97
N GLY A 476 -31.85 8.49 8.10
CA GLY A 476 -30.86 9.15 8.94
C GLY A 476 -29.42 8.82 8.49
N GLN A 477 -28.44 9.22 9.31
CA GLN A 477 -27.06 8.79 9.10
C GLN A 477 -26.90 7.30 9.46
N PRO A 478 -26.22 6.49 8.63
CA PRO A 478 -25.94 5.11 8.98
C PRO A 478 -24.93 5.06 10.14
N LEU A 479 -25.02 4.00 10.94
CA LEU A 479 -24.03 3.69 11.97
C LEU A 479 -22.86 2.97 11.33
N VAL A 480 -21.62 3.41 11.62
CA VAL A 480 -20.42 2.69 11.23
C VAL A 480 -20.21 1.55 12.22
N VAL A 481 -20.29 0.34 11.71
CA VAL A 481 -20.03 -0.88 12.47
C VAL A 481 -18.99 -1.63 11.67
N PRO A 482 -17.68 -1.48 12.00
CA PRO A 482 -16.63 -2.18 11.30
C PRO A 482 -17.00 -3.66 11.19
N GLY A 483 -16.94 -4.21 9.97
CA GLY A 483 -17.28 -5.62 9.76
C GLY A 483 -16.47 -6.52 10.69
N VAL A 484 -16.99 -7.71 11.02
CA VAL A 484 -16.26 -8.70 11.81
C VAL A 484 -14.87 -8.89 11.19
N SER A 485 -13.84 -8.74 12.02
CA SER A 485 -12.41 -8.88 11.66
C SER A 485 -12.20 -10.14 10.81
N GLY A 486 -11.90 -9.92 9.53
CA GLY A 486 -11.64 -10.97 8.56
C GLY A 486 -11.45 -10.37 7.18
N TYR A 487 -10.41 -10.82 6.48
CA TYR A 487 -10.10 -10.34 5.13
C TYR A 487 -11.26 -10.63 4.19
N TRP A 488 -11.72 -9.60 3.46
CA TRP A 488 -12.76 -9.72 2.45
C TRP A 488 -12.12 -9.75 1.08
N HIS A 489 -12.47 -10.77 0.31
CA HIS A 489 -12.12 -10.89 -1.09
C HIS A 489 -13.29 -10.40 -1.96
N ASP A 490 -13.03 -9.51 -2.91
CA ASP A 490 -14.05 -9.06 -3.87
C ASP A 490 -14.22 -10.09 -5.00
N ASP A 491 -14.84 -11.23 -4.67
CA ASP A 491 -15.07 -12.35 -5.61
C ASP A 491 -15.82 -11.91 -6.87
N ARG A 492 -16.86 -11.07 -6.70
CA ARG A 492 -17.59 -10.47 -7.82
C ARG A 492 -16.70 -9.57 -8.67
N GLY A 493 -15.87 -8.75 -8.04
CA GLY A 493 -14.90 -7.91 -8.73
C GLY A 493 -13.93 -8.71 -9.61
N ALA A 494 -13.46 -9.87 -9.14
CA ALA A 494 -12.62 -10.77 -9.91
C ALA A 494 -13.34 -11.32 -11.16
N LEU A 495 -14.62 -11.68 -11.05
CA LEU A 495 -15.43 -12.09 -12.20
C LEU A 495 -15.65 -10.95 -13.20
N TYR A 496 -15.94 -9.73 -12.73
CA TYR A 496 -16.05 -8.56 -13.61
C TYR A 496 -14.75 -8.25 -14.36
N LEU A 497 -13.59 -8.50 -13.73
CA LEU A 497 -12.28 -8.35 -14.34
C LEU A 497 -11.99 -9.44 -15.38
N ALA A 498 -12.35 -10.69 -15.09
CA ALA A 498 -12.14 -11.83 -15.98
C ALA A 498 -13.00 -11.76 -17.26
N GLY A 499 -14.18 -11.15 -17.19
CA GLY A 499 -15.10 -11.02 -18.32
C GLY A 499 -16.12 -12.16 -18.37
N THR A 500 -16.38 -12.73 -19.56
CA THR A 500 -17.35 -13.83 -19.73
C THR A 500 -16.87 -15.10 -19.01
N PRO A 501 -17.65 -15.69 -18.09
CA PRO A 501 -17.25 -16.88 -17.34
C PRO A 501 -17.09 -18.10 -18.25
N ASP A 502 -16.19 -19.00 -17.85
CA ASP A 502 -15.85 -20.24 -18.53
C ASP A 502 -17.05 -21.21 -18.51
N ALA A 503 -17.36 -21.86 -19.64
CA ALA A 503 -18.62 -22.59 -19.86
C ALA A 503 -18.75 -23.96 -19.14
N GLY A 504 -17.78 -24.32 -18.28
CA GLY A 504 -17.59 -25.70 -17.80
C GLY A 504 -18.31 -26.08 -16.50
N ALA A 505 -18.80 -25.13 -15.70
CA ALA A 505 -19.59 -25.38 -14.49
C ALA A 505 -20.86 -24.54 -14.53
N GLY A 506 -22.00 -25.10 -14.11
CA GLY A 506 -23.25 -24.33 -14.04
C GLY A 506 -23.01 -22.99 -13.31
N PRO A 507 -23.51 -21.85 -13.83
CA PRO A 507 -23.06 -20.56 -13.36
C PRO A 507 -23.44 -20.35 -11.89
N SER A 508 -22.46 -19.97 -11.06
CA SER A 508 -22.73 -19.50 -9.70
C SER A 508 -23.65 -18.28 -9.71
N ALA A 509 -24.26 -17.93 -8.58
CA ALA A 509 -25.11 -16.74 -8.48
C ALA A 509 -24.38 -15.47 -8.95
N ASP A 510 -23.10 -15.32 -8.60
CA ASP A 510 -22.25 -14.21 -9.05
C ASP A 510 -21.95 -14.29 -10.55
N ALA A 511 -21.69 -15.48 -11.10
CA ALA A 511 -21.45 -15.66 -12.53
C ALA A 511 -22.69 -15.26 -13.36
N SER A 512 -23.89 -15.67 -12.94
CA SER A 512 -25.15 -15.22 -13.56
C SER A 512 -25.31 -13.71 -13.49
N LEU A 513 -25.01 -13.09 -12.33
CA LEU A 513 -25.12 -11.64 -12.17
C LEU A 513 -24.16 -10.88 -13.10
N VAL A 514 -22.89 -11.33 -13.17
CA VAL A 514 -21.84 -10.72 -14.00
C VAL A 514 -22.12 -10.92 -15.49
N ALA A 515 -22.68 -12.06 -15.88
CA ALA A 515 -23.11 -12.36 -17.24
C ALA A 515 -24.37 -11.59 -17.66
N GLY A 516 -25.04 -10.89 -16.74
CA GLY A 516 -26.25 -10.11 -17.01
C GLY A 516 -27.56 -10.89 -16.88
N ASP A 517 -27.53 -12.16 -16.47
CA ASP A 517 -28.72 -12.94 -16.12
C ASP A 517 -29.22 -12.58 -14.72
N ALA A 518 -29.88 -11.42 -14.62
CA ALA A 518 -30.41 -10.93 -13.36
C ALA A 518 -31.52 -11.82 -12.78
N ALA A 519 -32.28 -12.53 -13.62
CA ALA A 519 -33.35 -13.43 -13.17
C ALA A 519 -32.80 -14.71 -12.53
N GLY A 520 -31.84 -15.36 -13.20
CA GLY A 520 -31.13 -16.52 -12.66
C GLY A 520 -30.33 -16.15 -11.42
N ALA A 521 -29.60 -15.04 -11.44
CA ALA A 521 -28.86 -14.54 -10.29
C ALA A 521 -29.77 -14.30 -9.08
N ARG A 522 -30.89 -13.59 -9.26
CA ARG A 522 -31.84 -13.31 -8.16
C ARG A 522 -32.40 -14.62 -7.58
N THR A 523 -32.70 -15.60 -8.43
CA THR A 523 -33.19 -16.92 -7.99
C THR A 523 -32.14 -17.65 -7.18
N ALA A 524 -30.90 -17.69 -7.65
CA ALA A 524 -29.77 -18.33 -6.98
C ALA A 524 -29.45 -17.67 -5.62
N TYR A 525 -29.37 -16.34 -5.55
CA TYR A 525 -29.17 -15.65 -4.27
C TYR A 525 -30.35 -15.83 -3.31
N THR A 526 -31.59 -15.88 -3.82
CA THR A 526 -32.76 -16.16 -2.97
C THR A 526 -32.65 -17.55 -2.35
N ALA A 527 -32.13 -18.55 -3.08
CA ALA A 527 -31.88 -19.88 -2.53
C ALA A 527 -30.79 -19.86 -1.44
N LEU A 528 -29.69 -19.13 -1.66
CA LEU A 528 -28.62 -18.97 -0.65
C LEU A 528 -29.12 -18.29 0.63
N LEU A 529 -30.02 -17.32 0.50
CA LEU A 529 -30.56 -16.54 1.62
C LEU A 529 -31.71 -17.22 2.37
N ARG A 530 -32.19 -18.38 1.92
CA ARG A 530 -33.23 -19.18 2.61
C ARG A 530 -32.68 -20.04 3.75
N VAL A 531 -31.36 -20.14 3.89
CA VAL A 531 -30.72 -20.91 4.96
C VAL A 531 -30.99 -20.23 6.32
N PRO A 532 -31.40 -20.97 7.37
CA PRO A 532 -31.62 -20.40 8.69
C PRO A 532 -30.37 -19.73 9.26
N GLY A 533 -30.48 -18.48 9.71
CA GLY A 533 -29.40 -17.70 10.29
C GLY A 533 -29.44 -16.22 9.89
N PRO A 534 -28.50 -15.38 10.36
CA PRO A 534 -28.35 -14.02 9.87
C PRO A 534 -28.03 -14.05 8.37
N PRO A 535 -28.66 -13.20 7.54
CA PRO A 535 -28.48 -13.24 6.10
C PRO A 535 -27.02 -12.95 5.73
N ASP A 536 -26.45 -13.80 4.87
CA ASP A 536 -25.14 -13.56 4.29
C ASP A 536 -25.16 -12.23 3.54
N ARG A 537 -24.28 -11.31 3.96
CA ARG A 537 -24.17 -9.96 3.41
C ARG A 537 -23.71 -9.97 1.95
N HIS A 538 -22.89 -10.94 1.55
CA HIS A 538 -22.42 -11.10 0.18
C HIS A 538 -23.57 -11.53 -0.73
N ALA A 539 -24.36 -12.52 -0.30
CA ALA A 539 -25.53 -12.99 -1.04
C ALA A 539 -26.64 -11.93 -1.08
N LEU A 540 -26.87 -11.18 0.02
CA LEU A 540 -27.83 -10.08 0.05
C LEU A 540 -27.43 -8.94 -0.90
N ALA A 541 -26.14 -8.56 -0.94
CA ALA A 541 -25.64 -7.60 -1.92
C ALA A 541 -25.92 -8.06 -3.35
N GLY A 542 -25.60 -9.31 -3.66
CA GLY A 542 -25.89 -9.92 -4.97
C GLY A 542 -27.38 -9.91 -5.33
N TRP A 543 -28.24 -10.27 -4.37
CA TRP A 543 -29.70 -10.23 -4.54
C TRP A 543 -30.19 -8.81 -4.85
N MET A 544 -29.71 -7.80 -4.13
CA MET A 544 -30.07 -6.40 -4.35
C MET A 544 -29.62 -5.88 -5.71
N LEU A 545 -28.42 -6.28 -6.16
CA LEU A 545 -27.89 -5.94 -7.48
C LEU A 545 -28.75 -6.56 -8.59
N ALA A 546 -29.09 -7.85 -8.46
CA ALA A 546 -29.97 -8.55 -9.39
C ALA A 546 -31.38 -7.95 -9.41
N HIS A 547 -31.93 -7.58 -8.24
CA HIS A 547 -33.21 -6.90 -8.12
C HIS A 547 -33.20 -5.54 -8.82
N ALA A 548 -32.20 -4.70 -8.59
CA ALA A 548 -32.09 -3.40 -9.24
C ALA A 548 -31.88 -3.49 -10.76
N ALA A 549 -31.30 -4.60 -11.25
CA ALA A 549 -31.19 -4.87 -12.68
C ALA A 549 -32.55 -5.27 -13.31
N LEU A 550 -33.38 -6.03 -12.60
CA LEU A 550 -34.74 -6.38 -13.03
C LEU A 550 -35.74 -5.21 -12.89
N TYR A 551 -35.53 -4.34 -11.90
CA TYR A 551 -36.38 -3.18 -11.62
C TYR A 551 -35.53 -1.91 -11.59
N PRO A 552 -35.19 -1.31 -12.75
CA PRO A 552 -34.35 -0.11 -12.81
C PRO A 552 -34.79 1.08 -11.93
N PRO A 553 -36.10 1.36 -11.73
CA PRO A 553 -36.54 2.40 -10.79
C PRO A 553 -36.04 2.19 -9.35
N ASP A 554 -35.78 0.93 -8.96
CA ASP A 554 -35.40 0.56 -7.60
C ASP A 554 -33.89 0.72 -7.32
N ARG A 555 -33.10 1.14 -8.32
CA ARG A 555 -31.64 1.31 -8.20
C ARG A 555 -31.22 2.21 -7.04
N ARG A 556 -32.09 3.12 -6.58
CA ARG A 556 -31.84 3.98 -5.41
C ARG A 556 -31.63 3.21 -4.11
N LEU A 557 -32.12 1.97 -4.00
CA LEU A 557 -31.88 1.08 -2.86
C LEU A 557 -30.38 0.83 -2.65
N LEU A 558 -29.61 0.74 -3.74
CA LEU A 558 -28.17 0.47 -3.71
C LEU A 558 -27.34 1.59 -3.07
N ALA A 559 -27.91 2.80 -2.92
CA ALA A 559 -27.23 3.90 -2.23
C ALA A 559 -27.22 3.74 -0.71
N ARG A 560 -28.23 3.05 -0.15
CA ARG A 560 -28.43 2.80 1.28
C ARG A 560 -28.90 1.35 1.51
N PRO A 561 -28.13 0.33 1.07
CA PRO A 561 -28.56 -1.07 1.13
C PRO A 561 -28.81 -1.56 2.55
N GLU A 562 -28.15 -0.97 3.54
CA GLU A 562 -28.36 -1.29 4.95
C GLU A 562 -29.77 -0.99 5.46
N ARG A 563 -30.53 -0.10 4.78
CA ARG A 563 -31.95 0.15 5.09
C ARG A 563 -32.83 -1.01 4.66
N LEU A 564 -32.59 -1.57 3.47
CA LEU A 564 -33.32 -2.74 3.02
C LEU A 564 -32.94 -3.94 3.88
N ALA A 565 -31.65 -4.14 4.18
CA ALA A 565 -31.20 -5.21 5.07
C ALA A 565 -31.94 -5.20 6.41
N ALA A 566 -32.04 -4.03 7.06
CA ALA A 566 -32.75 -3.88 8.33
C ALA A 566 -34.26 -4.16 8.21
N LEU A 567 -34.88 -3.81 7.07
CA LEU A 567 -36.29 -4.14 6.82
C LEU A 567 -36.48 -5.65 6.63
N LEU A 568 -35.60 -6.32 5.87
CA LEU A 568 -35.71 -7.75 5.56
C LEU A 568 -35.54 -8.65 6.79
N GLU A 569 -34.91 -8.16 7.87
CA GLU A 569 -34.90 -8.85 9.17
C GLU A 569 -36.31 -9.06 9.76
N THR A 570 -37.28 -8.23 9.34
CA THR A 570 -38.67 -8.27 9.83
C THR A 570 -39.69 -8.75 8.78
N VAL A 571 -39.25 -9.03 7.55
CA VAL A 571 -40.11 -9.38 6.42
C VAL A 571 -39.80 -10.80 5.93
N PRO A 572 -40.81 -11.68 5.79
CA PRO A 572 -40.57 -13.04 5.31
C PRO A 572 -40.04 -13.04 3.86
N PRO A 573 -39.17 -13.99 3.47
CA PRO A 573 -38.57 -14.06 2.13
C PRO A 573 -39.55 -13.93 0.96
N ALA A 574 -40.78 -14.43 1.12
CA ALA A 574 -41.84 -14.32 0.11
C ALA A 574 -42.24 -12.88 -0.24
N ARG A 575 -42.05 -11.92 0.68
CA ARG A 575 -42.42 -10.50 0.51
C ARG A 575 -41.23 -9.58 0.27
N TRP A 576 -40.01 -10.12 0.09
CA TRP A 576 -38.81 -9.30 -0.11
C TRP A 576 -38.87 -8.42 -1.36
N THR A 577 -39.46 -8.92 -2.45
CA THR A 577 -39.64 -8.11 -3.67
C THR A 577 -40.58 -6.93 -3.42
N GLU A 578 -41.68 -7.15 -2.69
CA GLU A 578 -42.64 -6.11 -2.33
C GLU A 578 -42.01 -5.06 -1.41
N ALA A 579 -41.27 -5.51 -0.38
CA ALA A 579 -40.56 -4.63 0.55
C ALA A 579 -39.47 -3.79 -0.14
N ALA A 580 -38.73 -4.39 -1.09
CA ALA A 580 -37.75 -3.67 -1.89
C ALA A 580 -38.41 -2.58 -2.74
N ARG A 581 -39.49 -2.90 -3.47
CA ARG A 581 -40.25 -1.94 -4.29
C ARG A 581 -40.86 -0.81 -3.45
N TRP A 582 -41.45 -1.15 -2.30
CA TRP A 582 -41.98 -0.16 -1.36
C TRP A 582 -40.90 0.78 -0.84
N LEU A 583 -39.74 0.27 -0.42
CA LEU A 583 -38.63 1.11 0.06
C LEU A 583 -38.02 1.94 -1.08
N ALA A 584 -38.01 1.39 -2.30
CA ALA A 584 -37.71 2.09 -3.54
C ALA A 584 -38.82 3.06 -3.97
N GLY A 585 -39.91 3.19 -3.20
CA GLY A 585 -41.05 4.08 -3.44
C GLY A 585 -41.65 3.96 -4.83
N ALA A 586 -41.60 2.76 -5.39
CA ALA A 586 -42.31 2.38 -6.60
C ALA A 586 -43.63 1.71 -6.18
N ASP A 587 -44.72 2.47 -6.29
CA ASP A 587 -46.13 2.07 -6.21
C ASP A 587 -46.56 1.11 -5.09
N ALA A 588 -47.05 1.67 -3.99
CA ALA A 588 -48.19 1.07 -3.28
C ALA A 588 -49.48 1.50 -4.01
N GLY A 589 -49.73 0.92 -5.20
CA GLY A 589 -51.04 1.02 -5.84
C GLY A 589 -52.01 0.08 -5.12
N PRO A 590 -53.20 0.53 -4.67
CA PRO A 590 -54.16 -0.34 -4.01
C PRO A 590 -54.66 -1.40 -5.00
N ALA A 591 -54.66 -2.66 -4.56
CA ALA A 591 -55.37 -3.74 -5.23
C ALA A 591 -56.84 -3.35 -5.38
N SER A 592 -57.31 -3.27 -6.62
CA SER A 592 -58.71 -3.07 -6.98
C SER A 592 -59.59 -4.09 -6.27
N SER A 593 -60.52 -3.61 -5.44
CA SER A 593 -61.65 -4.40 -4.97
C SER A 593 -62.51 -4.84 -6.17
N PRO A 594 -63.07 -6.07 -6.18
CA PRO A 594 -64.01 -6.46 -7.21
C PRO A 594 -65.31 -5.67 -7.00
N GLY A 595 -65.70 -4.91 -8.02
CA GLY A 595 -66.96 -4.18 -8.02
C GLY A 595 -68.15 -5.14 -7.94
N SER A 596 -69.03 -4.89 -6.97
CA SER A 596 -70.41 -5.35 -7.01
C SER A 596 -71.21 -4.46 -7.97
N GLY A 597 -71.59 -5.05 -9.09
CA GLY A 597 -72.72 -4.66 -9.92
C GLY A 597 -73.66 -5.85 -10.04
#